data_AF-A0A3B0M4D9-F1
#
_entry.id   AF-A0A3B0M4D9-F1
#
_cell.length_a   1.000
_cell.length_b   1.000
_cell.length_c   1.000
_cell.angle_alpha   90.00
_cell.angle_beta   90.00
_cell.angle_gamma   90.00
#
_symmetry.space_group_name_H-M   'P 1'
#
loop_
_entity.id
_entity.type
_entity.pdbx_description
1 polymer ?
#
loop_
_entity_poly.entity_id
_entity_poly.type
_entity_poly.pdbx_seq_one_letter_code
_entity_poly.pdbx_strand_id
1 'polypeptide(L)'
;MSGEFHYRFRLKDCRTLRRLERNCDKVNVETFRMNCSSIVNLFPHQAEPMTLSDSENEYLIQPDARRPLSMEVYNIRSVEVFQRSKEQEYNSSIKVKALFGIEHHEERGIPSLYWQTTQRASMLSNDQGINTFIGFADLRGKRHTPAVDVVMLKIMCTNRDMPQKLSNGNLEGDFDAEFALPGVKVIGLIRPLPPLRLQLDAAQNWRMVAQLNLNHMLLSQDESAQRLRKTL
;
A
#
# COMPACT_ATOMS: atom_id res chain seq x y z
N MET A 1 -10.89 43.66 7.63
CA MET A 1 -12.34 43.48 7.87
C MET A 1 -12.67 42.03 7.54
N SER A 2 -12.94 41.17 8.53
CA SER A 2 -13.46 39.83 8.24
C SER A 2 -14.95 39.94 7.99
N GLY A 3 -15.42 39.58 6.79
CA GLY A 3 -16.84 39.45 6.52
C GLY A 3 -17.35 38.15 7.15
N GLU A 4 -18.48 38.21 7.85
CA GLU A 4 -19.17 37.04 8.38
C GLU A 4 -20.38 36.72 7.50
N PHE A 5 -20.53 35.45 7.12
CA PHE A 5 -21.68 34.96 6.36
C PHE A 5 -22.39 33.86 7.15
N HIS A 6 -23.70 33.97 7.31
CA HIS A 6 -24.51 32.97 7.98
C HIS A 6 -25.32 32.16 6.96
N TYR A 7 -25.14 30.84 6.96
CA TYR A 7 -25.93 29.91 6.17
C TYR A 7 -26.92 29.15 7.05
N ARG A 8 -28.18 29.05 6.60
CA ARG A 8 -29.22 28.25 7.28
C ARG A 8 -29.67 27.12 6.36
N PHE A 9 -29.36 25.88 6.74
CA PHE A 9 -29.78 24.69 6.01
C PHE A 9 -31.12 24.20 6.54
N ARG A 10 -32.08 23.94 5.64
CA ARG A 10 -33.36 23.28 5.96
C ARG A 10 -33.31 21.86 5.43
N LEU A 11 -33.30 20.89 6.33
CA LEU A 11 -33.26 19.46 5.99
C LEU A 11 -34.68 18.89 5.91
N LYS A 12 -34.91 17.92 5.01
CA LYS A 12 -36.17 17.19 4.89
C LYS A 12 -36.28 16.15 6.00
N ASP A 13 -37.48 15.94 6.57
CA ASP A 13 -37.68 14.87 7.56
C ASP A 13 -37.36 13.51 6.95
N CYS A 14 -36.40 12.82 7.59
CA CYS A 14 -35.95 11.50 7.22
C CYS A 14 -35.32 10.82 8.44
N ARG A 15 -35.10 9.51 8.36
CA ARG A 15 -34.50 8.72 9.46
C ARG A 15 -33.16 9.27 9.94
N THR A 16 -32.35 9.80 9.02
CA THR A 16 -31.05 10.43 9.33
C THR A 16 -31.21 11.72 10.12
N LEU A 17 -32.19 12.57 9.76
CA LEU A 17 -32.46 13.81 10.49
C LEU A 17 -32.86 13.54 11.94
N ARG A 18 -33.75 12.57 12.18
CA ARG A 18 -34.15 12.19 13.54
C ARG A 18 -32.98 11.67 14.39
N ARG A 19 -31.97 11.08 13.75
CA ARG A 19 -30.73 10.64 14.43
C ARG A 19 -29.82 11.83 14.73
N LEU A 20 -29.78 12.84 13.86
CA LEU A 20 -29.07 14.10 14.10
C LEU A 20 -29.72 14.90 15.22
N GLU A 21 -31.05 15.03 15.24
CA GLU A 21 -31.80 15.73 16.30
C GLU A 21 -31.50 15.15 17.68
N ARG A 22 -31.46 13.81 17.81
CA ARG A 22 -31.06 13.12 19.05
C ARG A 22 -29.63 13.41 19.50
N ASN A 23 -28.78 13.92 18.62
CA ASN A 23 -27.40 14.29 18.92
C ASN A 23 -27.17 15.80 18.76
N CYS A 24 -28.23 16.62 18.69
CA CYS A 24 -28.10 18.06 18.47
C CYS A 24 -27.24 18.74 19.54
N ASP A 25 -27.37 18.29 20.80
CA ASP A 25 -26.60 18.80 21.93
C ASP A 25 -25.09 18.53 21.82
N LYS A 26 -24.67 17.62 20.93
CA LYS A 26 -23.27 17.30 20.64
C LYS A 26 -22.70 18.11 19.47
N VAL A 27 -23.55 18.82 18.73
CA VAL A 27 -23.12 19.66 17.61
C VAL A 27 -22.63 20.99 18.15
N ASN A 28 -21.41 21.35 17.79
CA ASN A 28 -20.76 22.60 18.21
C ASN A 28 -19.95 23.20 17.06
N VAL A 29 -19.27 24.32 17.32
CA VAL A 29 -18.44 25.03 16.34
C VAL A 29 -17.30 24.17 15.77
N GLU A 30 -16.90 23.10 16.47
CA GLU A 30 -15.83 22.19 16.05
C GLU A 30 -16.33 21.04 15.18
N THR A 31 -17.65 20.89 15.02
CA THR A 31 -18.26 19.78 14.28
C THR A 31 -18.00 19.87 12.77
N PHE A 32 -17.94 21.09 12.24
CA PHE A 32 -17.66 21.33 10.83
C PHE A 32 -16.30 22.00 10.70
N ARG A 33 -15.36 21.28 10.10
CA ARG A 33 -14.02 21.77 9.81
C ARG A 33 -13.83 21.91 8.31
N MET A 34 -13.23 23.01 7.90
CA MET A 34 -12.78 23.22 6.53
C MET A 34 -11.31 22.80 6.41
N ASN A 35 -10.82 22.62 5.18
CA ASN A 35 -9.42 22.30 4.90
C ASN A 35 -8.94 20.98 5.52
N CYS A 36 -9.83 19.98 5.58
CA CYS A 36 -9.52 18.64 6.06
C CYS A 36 -9.38 17.67 4.89
N SER A 37 -8.35 16.84 4.93
CA SER A 37 -8.15 15.73 3.99
C SER A 37 -7.73 14.48 4.75
N SER A 38 -8.09 13.30 4.24
CA SER A 38 -7.53 12.06 4.75
C SER A 38 -6.08 11.92 4.30
N ILE A 39 -5.25 11.36 5.17
CA ILE A 39 -3.85 11.05 4.90
C ILE A 39 -3.60 9.56 5.06
N VAL A 40 -2.63 9.03 4.32
CA VAL A 40 -2.16 7.65 4.43
C VAL A 40 -0.66 7.65 4.71
N ASN A 41 -0.20 6.73 5.55
CA ASN A 41 1.22 6.62 5.87
C ASN A 41 1.96 5.82 4.78
N LEU A 42 2.38 6.48 3.71
CA LEU A 42 3.17 5.91 2.63
C LEU A 42 4.32 6.83 2.27
N PHE A 43 5.53 6.27 2.14
CA PHE A 43 6.72 7.02 1.76
C PHE A 43 7.63 6.20 0.85
N PRO A 44 8.37 6.84 -0.08
CA PRO A 44 9.36 6.16 -0.89
C PRO A 44 10.57 5.75 -0.03
N HIS A 45 11.16 4.61 -0.34
CA HIS A 45 12.35 4.11 0.33
C HIS A 45 13.20 3.25 -0.63
N GLN A 46 14.50 3.17 -0.38
CA GLN A 46 15.38 2.24 -1.09
C GLN A 46 15.63 1.01 -0.21
N ALA A 47 15.30 -0.17 -0.75
CA ALA A 47 15.53 -1.42 -0.02
C ALA A 47 17.02 -1.71 0.09
N GLU A 48 17.37 -2.58 1.04
CA GLU A 48 18.71 -3.17 1.14
C GLU A 48 19.06 -3.90 -0.18
N PRO A 49 20.28 -3.71 -0.70
CA PRO A 49 20.72 -4.39 -1.90
C PRO A 49 20.79 -5.90 -1.65
N MET A 50 20.39 -6.67 -2.65
CA MET A 50 20.46 -8.13 -2.59
C MET A 50 21.28 -8.70 -3.75
N THR A 51 22.05 -9.73 -3.45
CA THR A 51 22.84 -10.45 -4.45
C THR A 51 22.08 -11.70 -4.86
N LEU A 52 21.91 -11.90 -6.16
CA LEU A 52 21.29 -13.11 -6.68
C LEU A 52 22.22 -14.31 -6.55
N SER A 53 21.69 -15.45 -6.13
CA SER A 53 22.38 -16.74 -6.05
C SER A 53 21.57 -17.84 -6.73
N ASP A 54 22.25 -18.94 -7.09
CA ASP A 54 21.58 -20.08 -7.74
C ASP A 54 20.81 -20.97 -6.75
N SER A 55 21.06 -20.80 -5.45
CA SER A 55 20.45 -21.61 -4.37
C SER A 55 19.05 -21.14 -4.00
N GLU A 56 18.75 -19.84 -4.18
CA GLU A 56 17.50 -19.23 -3.73
C GLU A 56 16.55 -18.94 -4.90
N ASN A 57 15.28 -19.28 -4.72
CA ASN A 57 14.23 -18.99 -5.71
C ASN A 57 13.61 -17.61 -5.52
N GLU A 58 13.62 -17.12 -4.29
CA GLU A 58 12.98 -15.87 -3.89
C GLU A 58 13.81 -15.21 -2.80
N TYR A 59 13.79 -13.88 -2.77
CA TYR A 59 14.61 -13.07 -1.89
C TYR A 59 13.70 -12.18 -1.04
N LEU A 60 13.93 -12.15 0.27
CA LEU A 60 13.21 -11.25 1.16
C LEU A 60 13.58 -9.80 0.84
N ILE A 61 12.59 -8.95 0.57
CA ILE A 61 12.80 -7.51 0.42
C ILE A 61 12.89 -6.90 1.80
N GLN A 62 14.06 -6.40 2.17
CA GLN A 62 14.30 -5.74 3.45
C GLN A 62 14.36 -4.21 3.25
N PRO A 63 13.41 -3.43 3.78
CA PRO A 63 13.52 -1.97 3.75
C PRO A 63 14.73 -1.45 4.56
N ASP A 64 14.95 -2.00 5.75
CA ASP A 64 16.07 -1.67 6.64
C ASP A 64 16.42 -2.91 7.45
N ALA A 65 17.57 -3.53 7.16
CA ALA A 65 17.99 -4.78 7.80
C ALA A 65 18.25 -4.60 9.32
N ARG A 66 18.57 -3.39 9.76
CA ARG A 66 18.84 -3.08 11.17
C ARG A 66 17.56 -2.89 11.97
N ARG A 67 16.45 -2.57 11.30
CA ARG A 67 15.15 -2.29 11.92
C ARG A 67 14.02 -3.03 11.20
N PRO A 68 14.00 -4.38 11.22
CA PRO A 68 13.06 -5.19 10.45
C PRO A 68 11.58 -4.97 10.82
N LEU A 69 11.31 -4.52 12.05
CA LEU A 69 9.96 -4.23 12.57
C LEU A 69 9.52 -2.77 12.34
N SER A 70 10.33 -1.94 11.70
CA SER A 70 10.01 -0.51 11.53
C SER A 70 9.15 -0.22 10.30
N MET A 71 9.27 -1.04 9.26
CA MET A 71 8.67 -0.79 7.94
C MET A 71 8.10 -2.07 7.34
N GLU A 72 7.07 -1.90 6.52
CA GLU A 72 6.49 -2.92 5.65
C GLU A 72 6.55 -2.43 4.20
N VAL A 73 6.81 -3.34 3.27
CA VAL A 73 6.79 -3.04 1.83
C VAL A 73 5.32 -2.94 1.39
N TYR A 74 4.92 -1.77 0.90
CA TYR A 74 3.60 -1.55 0.33
C TYR A 74 3.55 -1.90 -1.16
N ASN A 75 4.55 -1.45 -1.93
CA ASN A 75 4.66 -1.72 -3.37
C ASN A 75 6.12 -1.54 -3.84
N ILE A 76 6.52 -2.23 -4.90
CA ILE A 76 7.78 -2.02 -5.63
C ILE A 76 7.55 -1.02 -6.77
N ARG A 77 8.33 0.06 -6.78
CA ARG A 77 8.28 1.10 -7.82
C ARG A 77 9.20 0.80 -8.99
N SER A 78 10.41 0.29 -8.72
CA SER A 78 11.35 -0.11 -9.76
C SER A 78 12.30 -1.19 -9.27
N VAL A 79 12.74 -2.02 -10.22
CA VAL A 79 13.73 -3.08 -10.01
C VAL A 79 14.85 -2.85 -11.01
N GLU A 80 16.06 -2.70 -10.51
CA GLU A 80 17.26 -2.51 -11.32
C GLU A 80 18.29 -3.58 -10.94
N VAL A 81 18.86 -4.22 -11.96
CA VAL A 81 19.88 -5.26 -11.82
C VAL A 81 21.19 -4.71 -12.36
N PHE A 82 22.21 -4.69 -11.50
CA PHE A 82 23.56 -4.25 -11.83
C PHE A 82 24.43 -5.48 -12.09
N GLN A 83 24.93 -5.58 -13.32
CA GLN A 83 25.79 -6.68 -13.73
C GLN A 83 27.25 -6.32 -13.49
N ARG A 84 27.99 -7.22 -12.82
CA ARG A 84 29.43 -7.04 -12.62
C ARG A 84 30.19 -7.60 -13.82
N SER A 85 30.63 -6.73 -14.73
CA SER A 85 31.54 -7.15 -15.81
C SER A 85 32.94 -7.44 -15.25
N LYS A 86 33.56 -8.54 -15.69
CA LYS A 86 34.97 -8.85 -15.39
C LYS A 86 35.94 -8.09 -16.31
N GLU A 87 35.46 -7.53 -17.42
CA GLU A 87 36.31 -6.99 -18.50
C GLU A 87 36.04 -5.51 -18.82
N GLN A 88 34.98 -4.89 -18.29
CA GLN A 88 34.63 -3.49 -18.56
C GLN A 88 34.44 -2.69 -17.28
N GLU A 89 34.98 -1.47 -17.27
CA GLU A 89 34.94 -0.48 -16.18
C GLU A 89 33.54 0.11 -15.92
N TYR A 90 32.54 -0.28 -16.71
CA TYR A 90 31.16 0.21 -16.60
C TYR A 90 30.23 -0.87 -16.01
N ASN A 91 29.62 -0.55 -14.87
CA ASN A 91 28.46 -1.27 -14.37
C ASN A 91 27.26 -0.94 -15.27
N SER A 92 26.79 -1.90 -16.08
CA SER A 92 25.53 -1.75 -16.79
C SER A 92 24.37 -2.09 -15.86
N SER A 93 23.39 -1.18 -15.75
CA SER A 93 22.14 -1.41 -15.04
C SER A 93 21.02 -1.76 -16.01
N ILE A 94 20.27 -2.82 -15.73
CA ILE A 94 19.11 -3.23 -16.52
C ILE A 94 17.87 -3.06 -15.65
N LYS A 95 16.88 -2.30 -16.15
CA LYS A 95 15.57 -2.21 -15.51
C LYS A 95 14.78 -3.49 -15.79
N VAL A 96 14.30 -4.15 -14.74
CA VAL A 96 13.56 -5.42 -14.84
C VAL A 96 12.07 -5.15 -14.73
N LYS A 97 11.29 -5.73 -15.63
CA LYS A 97 9.83 -5.57 -15.70
C LYS A 97 9.12 -6.59 -14.82
N ALA A 98 7.95 -6.21 -14.32
CA ALA A 98 7.08 -7.13 -13.60
C ALA A 98 6.55 -8.22 -14.57
N LEU A 99 6.43 -9.47 -14.11
CA LEU A 99 5.99 -10.62 -14.92
C LEU A 99 4.55 -10.50 -15.42
N PHE A 100 3.68 -9.82 -14.67
CA PHE A 100 2.27 -9.60 -15.01
C PHE A 100 1.98 -8.10 -15.25
N GLY A 101 2.98 -7.36 -15.74
CA GLY A 101 2.85 -5.94 -16.03
C GLY A 101 2.11 -5.67 -17.34
N ILE A 102 1.69 -4.43 -17.59
CA ILE A 102 1.08 -4.03 -18.87
C ILE A 102 2.16 -3.65 -19.90
N GLU A 103 3.39 -3.39 -19.42
CA GLU A 103 4.55 -2.90 -20.19
C GLU A 103 5.23 -3.97 -21.08
N HIS A 104 4.60 -5.15 -21.26
CA HIS A 104 5.12 -6.23 -22.11
C HIS A 104 5.02 -5.92 -23.61
N HIS A 105 4.23 -4.92 -24.01
CA HIS A 105 3.88 -4.66 -25.40
C HIS A 105 4.88 -3.79 -26.19
N GLU A 106 5.88 -3.18 -25.55
CA GLU A 106 6.62 -2.06 -26.17
C GLU A 106 8.03 -2.35 -26.69
N GLU A 107 8.63 -3.52 -26.45
CA GLU A 107 10.04 -3.75 -26.83
C GLU A 107 10.25 -4.76 -27.96
N ARG A 108 10.90 -4.28 -29.03
CA ARG A 108 11.54 -5.11 -30.06
C ARG A 108 12.85 -5.67 -29.51
N GLY A 109 12.72 -6.61 -28.58
CA GLY A 109 13.83 -7.30 -27.93
C GLY A 109 13.24 -8.08 -26.76
N ILE A 110 13.51 -9.38 -26.65
CA ILE A 110 12.93 -10.23 -25.61
C ILE A 110 13.64 -9.87 -24.29
N PRO A 111 12.97 -9.25 -23.29
CA PRO A 111 13.56 -9.11 -21.97
C PRO A 111 13.84 -10.52 -21.43
N SER A 112 15.09 -10.79 -21.05
CA SER A 112 15.49 -12.11 -20.54
C SER A 112 15.08 -12.33 -19.08
N LEU A 113 14.57 -11.29 -18.40
CA LEU A 113 14.31 -11.32 -16.97
C LEU A 113 13.06 -10.53 -16.60
N TYR A 114 12.22 -11.15 -15.79
CA TYR A 114 11.05 -10.57 -15.16
C TYR A 114 11.08 -10.83 -13.67
N TRP A 115 10.40 -9.99 -12.90
CA TRP A 115 10.23 -10.19 -11.48
C TRP A 115 8.76 -10.40 -11.11
N GLN A 116 8.53 -11.14 -10.03
CA GLN A 116 7.23 -11.28 -9.39
C GLN A 116 7.41 -11.27 -7.88
N THR A 117 6.34 -11.00 -7.15
CA THR A 117 6.37 -10.95 -5.68
C THR A 117 5.43 -11.95 -5.05
N THR A 118 5.86 -12.50 -3.92
CA THR A 118 5.04 -13.33 -3.04
C THR A 118 4.98 -12.68 -1.66
N GLN A 119 3.78 -12.54 -1.10
CA GLN A 119 3.58 -12.03 0.26
C GLN A 119 3.34 -13.19 1.23
N ARG A 120 3.95 -13.11 2.40
CA ARG A 120 3.79 -14.09 3.49
C ARG A 120 3.64 -13.36 4.82
N ALA A 121 2.99 -14.00 5.79
CA ALA A 121 2.99 -13.50 7.16
C ALA A 121 4.43 -13.36 7.68
N SER A 122 4.64 -12.45 8.63
CA SER A 122 5.96 -12.26 9.22
C SER A 122 6.50 -13.57 9.81
N MET A 123 7.81 -13.75 9.68
CA MET A 123 8.54 -14.88 10.25
C MET A 123 8.93 -14.63 11.72
N LEU A 124 8.74 -13.40 12.22
CA LEU A 124 9.10 -13.02 13.58
C LEU A 124 7.96 -13.34 14.55
N SER A 125 8.30 -13.77 15.77
CA SER A 125 7.31 -14.03 16.81
C SER A 125 6.61 -12.74 17.24
N ASN A 126 5.30 -12.85 17.50
CA ASN A 126 4.43 -11.72 17.90
C ASN A 126 4.37 -10.55 16.90
N ASP A 127 4.73 -10.78 15.65
CA ASP A 127 4.65 -9.79 14.59
C ASP A 127 3.52 -10.16 13.61
N GLN A 128 2.60 -9.22 13.39
CA GLN A 128 1.48 -9.38 12.48
C GLN A 128 1.76 -8.78 11.09
N GLY A 129 2.99 -8.33 10.84
CA GLY A 129 3.39 -7.75 9.57
C GLY A 129 3.40 -8.74 8.41
N ILE A 130 3.53 -8.20 7.20
CA ILE A 130 3.63 -8.97 5.96
C ILE A 130 5.05 -8.81 5.40
N ASN A 131 5.69 -9.95 5.17
CA ASN A 131 6.97 -10.03 4.46
C ASN A 131 6.72 -10.17 2.97
N THR A 132 7.39 -9.34 2.16
CA THR A 132 7.34 -9.42 0.70
C THR A 132 8.63 -10.03 0.19
N PHE A 133 8.50 -11.07 -0.61
CA PHE A 133 9.59 -11.72 -1.32
C PHE A 133 9.53 -11.38 -2.80
N ILE A 134 10.68 -11.32 -3.46
CA ILE A 134 10.81 -11.14 -4.91
C ILE A 134 11.51 -12.33 -5.55
N GLY A 135 10.96 -12.84 -6.64
CA GLY A 135 11.55 -13.90 -7.46
C GLY A 135 11.77 -13.42 -8.89
N PHE A 136 12.74 -14.03 -9.57
CA PHE A 136 13.17 -13.64 -10.92
C PHE A 136 13.09 -14.84 -11.88
N ALA A 137 12.52 -14.64 -13.07
CA ALA A 137 12.36 -15.69 -14.08
C ALA A 137 12.38 -15.13 -15.51
N ASP A 138 12.75 -15.95 -16.49
CA ASP A 138 12.53 -15.67 -17.91
C ASP A 138 11.12 -16.09 -18.36
N LEU A 139 10.69 -15.71 -19.57
CA LEU A 139 9.37 -16.09 -20.13
C LEU A 139 9.22 -17.60 -20.37
N ARG A 140 10.32 -18.34 -20.42
CA ARG A 140 10.32 -19.81 -20.57
C ARG A 140 10.25 -20.50 -19.21
N GLY A 141 10.13 -19.74 -18.11
CA GLY A 141 10.12 -20.24 -16.73
C GLY A 141 11.48 -20.77 -16.28
N LYS A 142 12.55 -20.56 -17.06
CA LYS A 142 13.90 -20.94 -16.69
C LYS A 142 14.48 -19.89 -15.74
N ARG A 143 15.22 -20.37 -14.75
CA ARG A 143 15.95 -19.49 -13.82
C ARG A 143 16.95 -18.65 -14.60
N HIS A 144 16.98 -17.37 -14.27
CA HIS A 144 18.10 -16.52 -14.63
C HIS A 144 19.25 -16.80 -13.67
N THR A 145 20.41 -17.12 -14.22
CA THR A 145 21.61 -17.51 -13.46
C THR A 145 22.68 -16.42 -13.69
N PRO A 146 22.62 -15.28 -12.98
CA PRO A 146 23.58 -14.22 -13.19
C PRO A 146 24.91 -14.50 -12.48
N ALA A 147 26.02 -14.09 -13.11
CA ALA A 147 27.37 -14.29 -12.61
C ALA A 147 27.81 -13.25 -11.55
N VAL A 148 26.96 -13.00 -10.54
CA VAL A 148 27.06 -11.94 -9.51
C VAL A 148 26.42 -10.62 -9.96
N ASP A 149 25.09 -10.59 -9.91
CA ASP A 149 24.30 -9.38 -10.11
C ASP A 149 23.77 -8.85 -8.77
N VAL A 150 23.83 -7.52 -8.59
CA VAL A 150 23.25 -6.82 -7.45
C VAL A 150 21.91 -6.24 -7.86
N VAL A 151 20.86 -6.53 -7.11
CA VAL A 151 19.53 -5.97 -7.31
C VAL A 151 19.34 -4.77 -6.38
N MET A 152 18.90 -3.67 -6.95
CA MET A 152 18.41 -2.50 -6.21
C MET A 152 16.92 -2.31 -6.46
N LEU A 153 16.19 -2.05 -5.38
CA LEU A 153 14.73 -1.89 -5.40
C LEU A 153 14.37 -0.51 -4.85
N LYS A 154 13.61 0.26 -5.64
CA LYS A 154 12.87 1.43 -5.12
C LYS A 154 11.49 0.95 -4.71
N ILE A 155 11.10 1.18 -3.48
CA ILE A 155 9.87 0.67 -2.88
C ILE A 155 9.06 1.81 -2.26
N MET A 156 7.77 1.60 -2.11
CA MET A 156 6.93 2.36 -1.19
C MET A 156 6.81 1.56 0.11
N CYS A 157 6.95 2.25 1.23
CA CYS A 157 6.85 1.66 2.55
C CYS A 157 5.75 2.31 3.39
N THR A 158 5.33 1.58 4.43
CA THR A 158 4.52 2.10 5.53
C THR A 158 5.19 1.72 6.86
N ASN A 159 4.95 2.48 7.93
CA ASN A 159 5.57 2.21 9.25
C ASN A 159 4.81 1.17 10.09
N ARG A 160 4.40 0.05 9.51
CA ARG A 160 3.72 -1.05 10.24
C ARG A 160 2.64 -0.53 11.23
N ASP A 161 2.74 -0.95 12.48
CA ASP A 161 1.87 -0.62 13.61
C ASP A 161 2.28 0.68 14.34
N MET A 162 3.20 1.48 13.81
CA MET A 162 3.63 2.74 14.42
C MET A 162 2.61 3.87 14.32
N PRO A 163 1.87 4.08 13.21
CA PRO A 163 0.94 5.21 13.09
C PRO A 163 -0.11 5.26 14.19
N GLN A 164 -0.65 4.11 14.62
CA GLN A 164 -1.62 4.03 15.71
C GLN A 164 -1.06 4.44 17.10
N LYS A 165 0.26 4.53 17.23
CA LYS A 165 0.96 4.98 18.46
C LYS A 165 1.20 6.48 18.48
N LEU A 166 0.94 7.20 17.38
CA LEU A 166 1.06 8.65 17.33
C LEU A 166 0.02 9.30 18.25
N SER A 167 0.47 10.26 19.04
CA SER A 167 -0.40 11.23 19.69
C SER A 167 -0.77 12.31 18.66
N ASN A 168 -2.05 12.64 18.54
CA ASN A 168 -2.55 13.68 17.65
C ASN A 168 -3.46 14.65 18.40
N GLY A 169 -3.65 15.84 17.83
CA GLY A 169 -4.49 16.90 18.37
C GLY A 169 -3.70 18.06 19.00
N ASN A 170 -2.40 18.17 18.76
CA ASN A 170 -1.62 19.31 19.22
C ASN A 170 -1.99 20.58 18.43
N LEU A 171 -2.44 21.63 19.13
CA LEU A 171 -2.78 22.92 18.51
C LEU A 171 -1.56 23.67 17.95
N GLU A 172 -0.35 23.30 18.35
CA GLU A 172 0.89 23.81 17.75
C GLU A 172 1.30 23.08 16.47
N GLY A 173 0.63 21.95 16.16
CA GLY A 173 0.91 21.10 15.00
C GLY A 173 1.38 19.71 15.42
N ASP A 174 0.90 18.69 14.70
CA ASP A 174 1.30 17.29 14.84
C ASP A 174 2.28 16.83 13.74
N PHE A 175 2.35 17.58 12.63
CA PHE A 175 3.17 17.23 11.48
C PHE A 175 3.89 18.46 10.92
N ASP A 176 5.13 18.25 10.49
CA ASP A 176 5.87 19.19 9.68
C ASP A 176 5.55 18.99 8.20
N ALA A 177 5.43 20.10 7.46
CA ALA A 177 5.32 20.05 6.02
C ALA A 177 6.72 19.90 5.39
N GLU A 178 6.82 19.08 4.35
CA GLU A 178 8.07 18.90 3.59
C GLU A 178 8.58 20.24 3.01
N PHE A 179 7.65 21.13 2.65
CA PHE A 179 7.92 22.50 2.25
C PHE A 179 7.42 23.46 3.34
N ALA A 180 8.26 24.41 3.75
CA ALA A 180 7.87 25.40 4.75
C ALA A 180 6.69 26.25 4.24
N LEU A 181 5.55 26.10 4.90
CA LEU A 181 4.36 26.93 4.68
C LEU A 181 4.19 27.85 5.89
N PRO A 182 4.57 29.14 5.79
CA PRO A 182 4.48 30.06 6.92
C PRO A 182 3.06 30.16 7.47
N GLY A 183 2.92 29.91 8.78
CA GLY A 183 1.64 30.04 9.49
C GLY A 183 0.66 28.87 9.27
N VAL A 184 1.03 27.83 8.52
CA VAL A 184 0.20 26.63 8.35
C VAL A 184 0.57 25.60 9.41
N LYS A 185 -0.43 25.18 10.19
CA LYS A 185 -0.31 24.10 11.18
C LYS A 185 -1.09 22.88 10.68
N VAL A 186 -0.46 21.73 10.69
CA VAL A 186 -1.12 20.46 10.32
C VAL A 186 -1.44 19.70 11.60
N ILE A 187 -2.74 19.48 11.84
CA ILE A 187 -3.25 18.88 13.07
C ILE A 187 -4.02 17.61 12.72
N GLY A 188 -3.69 16.50 13.37
CA GLY A 188 -4.42 15.26 13.25
C GLY A 188 -5.74 15.34 14.02
N LEU A 189 -6.86 15.34 13.31
CA LEU A 189 -8.19 15.43 13.92
C LEU A 189 -8.68 14.10 14.49
N ILE A 190 -8.23 12.99 13.92
CA ILE A 190 -8.67 11.63 14.27
C ILE A 190 -7.42 10.78 14.48
N ARG A 191 -7.44 9.95 15.52
CA ARG A 191 -6.36 9.01 15.79
C ARG A 191 -6.19 8.05 14.60
N PRO A 192 -4.96 7.78 14.14
CA PRO A 192 -4.74 6.82 13.06
C PRO A 192 -5.32 5.45 13.38
N LEU A 193 -5.98 4.85 12.40
CA LEU A 193 -6.52 3.50 12.52
C LEU A 193 -5.38 2.47 12.54
N PRO A 194 -5.58 1.31 13.20
CA PRO A 194 -4.69 0.17 13.03
C PRO A 194 -4.58 -0.20 11.54
N PRO A 195 -3.38 -0.62 11.06
CA PRO A 195 -3.21 -1.04 9.68
C PRO A 195 -4.10 -2.24 9.37
N LEU A 196 -4.89 -2.14 8.30
CA LEU A 196 -5.69 -3.25 7.79
C LEU A 196 -4.78 -4.14 6.93
N ARG A 197 -4.46 -5.34 7.44
CA ARG A 197 -3.67 -6.34 6.71
C ARG A 197 -4.60 -7.40 6.13
N LEU A 198 -4.41 -7.72 4.85
CA LEU A 198 -5.19 -8.76 4.19
C LEU A 198 -4.86 -10.13 4.77
N GLN A 199 -5.89 -10.94 5.01
CA GLN A 199 -5.68 -12.35 5.32
C GLN A 199 -5.19 -13.05 4.05
N LEU A 200 -4.03 -13.68 4.13
CA LEU A 200 -3.47 -14.48 3.04
C LEU A 200 -4.16 -15.85 2.97
N ASP A 201 -5.49 -15.85 2.81
CA ASP A 201 -6.31 -17.06 2.68
C ASP A 201 -6.69 -17.29 1.21
N ALA A 202 -6.15 -18.36 0.63
CA ALA A 202 -6.43 -18.74 -0.74
C ALA A 202 -7.94 -18.94 -1.01
N ALA A 203 -8.71 -19.42 -0.02
CA ALA A 203 -10.14 -19.62 -0.18
C ALA A 203 -10.91 -18.30 -0.30
N GLN A 204 -10.47 -17.23 0.38
CA GLN A 204 -11.05 -15.89 0.25
C GLN A 204 -10.72 -15.29 -1.12
N ASN A 205 -9.47 -15.45 -1.58
CA ASN A 205 -9.07 -14.99 -2.91
C ASN A 205 -9.89 -15.66 -4.03
N TRP A 206 -10.12 -16.97 -3.94
CA TRP A 206 -10.97 -17.68 -4.91
C TRP A 206 -12.44 -17.24 -4.84
N ARG A 207 -12.96 -16.93 -3.65
CA ARG A 207 -14.30 -16.33 -3.52
C ARG A 207 -14.37 -14.98 -4.23
N MET A 208 -13.36 -14.12 -4.08
CA MET A 208 -13.30 -12.83 -4.79
C MET A 208 -13.25 -13.03 -6.31
N VAL A 209 -12.41 -13.95 -6.82
CA VAL A 209 -12.37 -14.29 -8.25
C VAL A 209 -13.73 -14.78 -8.75
N ALA A 210 -14.41 -15.63 -7.96
CA ALA A 210 -15.74 -16.11 -8.30
C ALA A 210 -16.82 -15.00 -8.31
N GLN A 211 -16.63 -13.91 -7.58
CA GLN A 211 -17.49 -12.72 -7.61
C GLN A 211 -17.26 -11.86 -8.86
N LEU A 212 -16.01 -11.78 -9.33
CA LEU A 212 -15.66 -11.04 -10.54
C LEU A 212 -16.16 -11.74 -11.82
N ASN A 213 -16.30 -13.06 -11.76
CA ASN A 213 -17.06 -13.78 -12.78
C ASN A 213 -18.53 -13.39 -12.64
N LEU A 214 -19.06 -12.73 -13.68
CA LEU A 214 -20.43 -12.25 -13.82
C LEU A 214 -21.44 -13.40 -13.68
N ASN A 215 -21.72 -13.78 -12.43
CA ASN A 215 -22.77 -14.71 -12.10
C ASN A 215 -24.07 -13.91 -12.05
N HIS A 216 -24.69 -13.69 -13.22
CA HIS A 216 -26.01 -13.05 -13.35
C HIS A 216 -27.08 -13.70 -12.46
N MET A 217 -26.85 -14.94 -12.00
CA MET A 217 -27.68 -15.64 -11.00
C MET A 217 -27.68 -15.01 -9.60
N LEU A 218 -26.71 -14.18 -9.23
CA LEU A 218 -26.68 -13.48 -7.95
C LEU A 218 -27.71 -12.34 -7.88
N LEU A 219 -28.20 -11.87 -9.04
CA LEU A 219 -29.08 -10.70 -9.16
C LEU A 219 -30.54 -11.06 -9.49
N SER A 220 -30.85 -12.32 -9.81
CA SER A 220 -32.13 -12.68 -10.47
C SER A 220 -33.12 -13.48 -9.62
N GLN A 221 -32.93 -13.61 -8.30
CA GLN A 221 -33.81 -14.43 -7.43
C GLN A 221 -34.10 -13.77 -6.07
N ASP A 222 -35.20 -14.19 -5.44
CA ASP A 222 -35.67 -13.70 -4.13
C ASP A 222 -34.66 -13.90 -2.98
N GLU A 223 -33.71 -14.84 -3.13
CA GLU A 223 -32.62 -15.07 -2.17
C GLU A 223 -31.34 -14.24 -2.42
N SER A 224 -31.36 -13.37 -3.43
CA SER A 224 -30.22 -12.54 -3.84
C SER A 224 -29.61 -11.75 -2.68
N ALA A 225 -30.45 -11.16 -1.81
CA ALA A 225 -29.98 -10.39 -0.64
C ALA A 225 -29.22 -11.25 0.39
N GLN A 226 -29.64 -12.50 0.62
CA GLN A 226 -28.95 -13.41 1.53
C GLN A 226 -27.63 -13.93 0.94
N ARG A 227 -27.60 -14.19 -0.36
CA ARG A 227 -26.38 -14.59 -1.09
C ARG A 227 -25.36 -13.45 -1.13
N LEU A 228 -25.79 -12.22 -1.40
CA LEU A 228 -24.96 -11.01 -1.34
C LEU A 228 -24.36 -10.78 0.06
N ARG A 229 -25.14 -10.97 1.13
CA ARG A 229 -24.65 -10.82 2.51
C ARG A 229 -23.56 -11.83 2.91
N LYS A 230 -23.52 -13.02 2.29
CA LYS A 230 -22.45 -14.00 2.51
C LYS A 230 -21.20 -13.74 1.67
N THR A 231 -21.33 -12.84 0.70
CA THR A 231 -20.37 -12.54 -0.36
C THR A 231 -19.58 -11.26 -0.04
N LEU A 232 -20.24 -10.26 0.57
CA LEU A 232 -19.66 -9.03 1.13
C LEU A 232 -19.18 -9.23 2.58
#